data_AF-A0A520A0T3-F1
#
_entry.id   AF-A0A520A0T3-F1
#
_cell.length_a   1.000
_cell.length_b   1.000
_cell.length_c   1.000
_cell.angle_alpha   90.00
_cell.angle_beta   90.00
_cell.angle_gamma   90.00
#
_symmetry.space_group_name_H-M   'P 1'
#
loop_
_entity.id
_entity.type
_entity.pdbx_description
1 polymer ?
#
loop_
_entity_poly.entity_id
_entity_poly.type
_entity_poly.pdbx_seq_one_letter_code
_entity_poly.pdbx_strand_id
1 'polypeptide(L)'
;MNKFYKLVLCAQLLSFAVAAQTKTFTITENVAAQPKANYQLASRFSPNKLKKMVYSTSVDPHWLKLSNRFWYTFESPKGKFWYLVDPAVKSKKLMFDNAQLAAEITLIVR
;
A
#
# COMPACT_ATOMS: atom_id res chain seq x y z
N MET A 1 -30.23 -78.99 37.22
CA MET A 1 -28.93 -79.22 37.89
C MET A 1 -27.80 -78.37 37.25
N ASN A 2 -27.97 -77.05 37.30
CA ASN A 2 -27.12 -76.06 37.99
C ASN A 2 -25.59 -76.04 37.76
N LYS A 3 -25.06 -76.74 36.74
CA LYS A 3 -23.63 -76.65 36.34
C LYS A 3 -23.40 -75.89 35.02
N PHE A 4 -24.39 -75.80 34.14
CA PHE A 4 -24.28 -75.04 32.88
C PHE A 4 -24.41 -73.52 33.05
N TYR A 5 -25.14 -73.04 34.07
CA TYR A 5 -25.28 -71.61 34.35
C TYR A 5 -23.96 -70.95 34.76
N LYS A 6 -23.08 -71.69 35.47
CA LYS A 6 -21.78 -71.17 35.90
C LYS A 6 -20.81 -70.92 34.73
N LEU A 7 -21.02 -71.60 33.60
CA LEU A 7 -20.20 -71.44 32.40
C LEU A 7 -20.69 -70.27 31.53
N VAL A 8 -21.99 -69.97 31.58
CA VAL A 8 -22.58 -68.77 30.95
C VAL A 8 -22.28 -67.49 31.76
N LEU A 9 -22.17 -67.59 33.09
CA LEU A 9 -21.83 -66.46 33.97
C LEU A 9 -20.39 -65.93 33.75
N CYS A 10 -19.49 -66.77 33.22
CA CYS A 10 -18.10 -66.39 32.94
C CYS A 10 -17.94 -65.64 31.61
N ALA A 11 -18.89 -65.80 30.68
CA ALA A 11 -18.86 -65.13 29.38
C ALA A 11 -19.27 -63.64 29.43
N GLN A 12 -19.90 -63.19 30.53
CA GLN A 12 -20.32 -61.80 30.71
C GLN A 12 -19.23 -60.90 31.31
N LEU A 13 -18.08 -61.46 31.72
CA LEU A 13 -16.97 -60.71 32.32
C LEU A 13 -15.89 -60.26 31.33
N LEU A 14 -16.07 -60.49 30.02
CA LEU A 14 -15.11 -60.10 28.97
C LEU A 14 -15.55 -58.89 28.14
N SER A 15 -16.48 -58.09 28.65
CA SER A 15 -16.98 -56.88 27.99
C SER A 15 -16.63 -55.60 28.75
N PHE A 16 -15.44 -55.52 29.35
CA PHE A 16 -14.87 -54.23 29.73
C PHE A 16 -14.21 -53.57 28.51
N ALA A 17 -15.04 -53.07 27.60
CA ALA A 17 -14.62 -52.06 26.64
C ALA A 17 -15.05 -50.70 27.20
N VAL A 18 -14.18 -50.12 28.04
CA VAL A 18 -14.30 -48.71 28.44
C VAL A 18 -14.08 -47.87 27.19
N ALA A 19 -15.15 -47.52 26.49
CA ALA A 19 -15.13 -46.54 25.42
C ALA A 19 -15.09 -45.14 26.07
N ALA A 20 -13.92 -44.74 26.56
CA ALA A 20 -13.66 -43.34 26.90
C ALA A 20 -13.69 -42.55 25.59
N GLN A 21 -14.80 -41.85 25.32
CA GLN A 21 -14.92 -40.94 24.18
C GLN A 21 -14.03 -39.72 24.44
N THR A 22 -12.76 -39.80 24.06
CA THR A 22 -11.91 -38.61 23.94
C THR A 22 -12.47 -37.78 22.79
N LYS A 23 -13.08 -36.62 23.09
CA LYS A 23 -13.35 -35.61 22.08
C LYS A 23 -12.01 -35.11 21.53
N THR A 24 -11.57 -35.68 20.43
CA THR A 24 -10.50 -35.10 19.62
C THR A 24 -11.08 -33.86 18.95
N PHE A 25 -10.76 -32.69 19.48
CA PHE A 25 -10.92 -31.44 18.73
C PHE A 25 -9.85 -31.45 17.64
N THR A 26 -10.23 -31.87 16.44
CA THR A 26 -9.43 -31.62 15.25
C THR A 26 -9.43 -30.12 15.01
N ILE A 27 -8.31 -29.45 15.33
CA ILE A 27 -8.05 -28.11 14.81
C ILE A 27 -7.74 -28.30 13.33
N THR A 28 -8.77 -28.31 12.49
CA THR A 28 -8.58 -28.09 11.06
C THR A 28 -8.21 -26.63 10.91
N GLU A 29 -6.91 -26.31 10.95
CA GLU A 29 -6.41 -25.03 10.45
C GLU A 29 -6.82 -24.94 8.99
N ASN A 30 -7.87 -24.17 8.72
CA ASN A 30 -8.17 -23.71 7.38
C ASN A 30 -7.05 -22.73 7.00
N VAL A 31 -5.94 -23.25 6.49
CA VAL A 31 -4.86 -22.44 5.93
C VAL A 31 -5.45 -21.71 4.74
N ALA A 32 -5.98 -20.51 4.98
CA ALA A 32 -6.44 -19.63 3.93
C ALA A 32 -5.30 -19.50 2.92
N ALA A 33 -5.60 -19.78 1.64
CA ALA A 33 -4.62 -19.72 0.58
C ALA A 33 -3.93 -18.34 0.63
N GLN A 34 -2.61 -18.34 0.82
CA GLN A 34 -1.85 -17.12 0.94
C GLN A 34 -2.04 -16.29 -0.35
N PRO A 35 -2.32 -14.98 -0.25
CA PRO A 35 -2.55 -14.16 -1.43
C PRO A 35 -1.32 -14.23 -2.34
N LYS A 36 -1.52 -14.66 -3.59
CA LYS A 36 -0.44 -14.72 -4.59
C LYS A 36 0.09 -13.31 -4.81
N ALA A 37 1.35 -13.08 -4.43
CA ALA A 37 2.00 -11.79 -4.60
C ALA A 37 2.07 -11.41 -6.10
N ASN A 38 1.54 -10.23 -6.44
CA ASN A 38 1.59 -9.71 -7.80
C ASN A 38 2.87 -8.88 -8.01
N TYR A 39 3.98 -9.59 -8.25
CA TYR A 39 5.27 -8.96 -8.51
C TYR A 39 5.29 -8.12 -9.79
N GLN A 40 4.43 -8.42 -10.77
CA GLN A 40 4.32 -7.64 -12.00
C GLN A 40 3.83 -6.21 -11.71
N LEU A 41 2.83 -6.04 -10.84
CA LEU A 41 2.37 -4.72 -10.42
C LEU A 41 3.42 -4.01 -9.56
N ALA A 42 4.05 -4.70 -8.61
CA ALA A 42 5.11 -4.13 -7.78
C ALA A 42 6.28 -3.57 -8.62
N SER A 43 6.62 -4.23 -9.74
CA SER A 43 7.68 -3.76 -10.66
C SER A 43 7.40 -2.39 -11.28
N ARG A 44 6.14 -1.94 -11.33
CA ARG A 44 5.76 -0.60 -11.83
C ARG A 44 6.13 0.50 -10.84
N PHE A 45 6.17 0.18 -9.55
CA PHE A 45 6.53 1.08 -8.46
C PHE A 45 7.97 0.88 -7.99
N SER A 46 8.83 0.32 -8.84
CA SER A 46 10.25 0.25 -8.53
C SER A 46 10.82 1.67 -8.33
N PRO A 47 11.85 1.84 -7.47
CA PRO A 47 12.39 3.18 -7.15
C PRO A 47 12.76 4.00 -8.39
N ASN A 48 13.29 3.36 -9.43
CA ASN A 48 13.66 4.01 -10.68
C ASN A 48 12.45 4.54 -11.48
N LYS A 49 11.30 3.85 -11.43
CA LYS A 49 10.06 4.30 -12.08
C LYS A 49 9.37 5.37 -11.24
N LEU A 50 9.36 5.23 -9.92
CA LEU A 50 8.82 6.23 -9.00
C LEU A 50 9.51 7.58 -9.16
N LYS A 51 10.83 7.63 -9.34
CA LYS A 51 11.56 8.90 -9.61
C LYS A 51 11.03 9.69 -10.81
N LYS A 52 10.40 9.03 -11.79
CA LYS A 52 9.81 9.69 -12.96
C LYS A 52 8.35 10.13 -12.75
N MET A 53 7.73 9.67 -11.66
CA MET A 53 6.33 9.94 -11.32
C MET A 53 6.19 10.88 -10.11
N VAL A 54 7.19 10.89 -9.23
CA VAL A 54 7.23 11.74 -8.05
C VAL A 54 7.78 13.09 -8.47
N TYR A 55 6.87 14.05 -8.61
CA TYR A 55 7.20 15.44 -8.90
C TYR A 55 7.54 16.21 -7.61
N SER A 56 7.41 17.54 -7.62
CA SER A 56 7.74 18.36 -6.45
C SER A 56 6.85 18.01 -5.26
N THR A 57 7.46 17.44 -4.23
CA THR A 57 6.78 17.05 -2.96
C THR A 57 6.95 18.10 -1.87
N SER A 58 7.95 18.97 -2.03
CA SER A 58 8.26 20.08 -1.13
C SER A 58 8.33 21.39 -1.92
N VAL A 59 8.16 22.49 -1.19
CA VAL A 59 8.31 23.85 -1.71
C VAL A 59 9.63 24.40 -1.19
N ASP A 60 10.49 24.85 -2.11
CA ASP A 60 11.74 25.55 -1.79
C ASP A 60 11.57 27.06 -2.05
N PRO A 61 11.30 27.88 -1.02
CA PRO A 61 11.00 29.29 -1.18
C PRO A 61 12.26 30.12 -1.43
N HIS A 62 12.29 30.79 -2.57
CA HIS A 62 13.34 31.75 -2.94
C HIS A 62 12.88 33.18 -2.66
N TRP A 63 13.43 33.81 -1.62
CA TRP A 63 13.05 35.15 -1.18
C TRP A 63 13.60 36.27 -2.08
N LEU A 64 12.77 37.29 -2.32
CA LEU A 64 13.17 38.51 -3.02
C LEU A 64 13.88 39.46 -2.04
N LYS A 65 15.02 40.02 -2.44
CA LYS A 65 15.87 40.87 -1.55
C LYS A 65 15.16 42.11 -1.00
N LEU A 66 14.24 42.68 -1.77
CA LEU A 66 13.61 43.98 -1.48
C LEU A 66 12.17 43.86 -0.95
N SER A 67 11.63 42.64 -0.82
CA SER A 67 10.23 42.44 -0.45
C SER A 67 10.03 41.12 0.27
N ASN A 68 9.02 41.03 1.14
CA ASN A 68 8.62 39.78 1.80
C ASN A 68 7.92 38.78 0.86
N ARG A 69 8.19 38.86 -0.44
CA ARG A 69 7.68 37.93 -1.45
C ARG A 69 8.71 36.86 -1.70
N PHE A 70 8.26 35.67 -2.03
CA PHE A 70 9.13 34.60 -2.48
C PHE A 70 8.55 33.95 -3.73
N TRP A 71 9.42 33.37 -4.55
CA TRP A 71 9.00 32.52 -5.64
C TRP A 71 9.39 31.08 -5.36
N TYR A 72 8.66 30.14 -5.95
CA TYR A 72 9.01 28.73 -5.90
C TYR A 72 8.70 28.06 -7.23
N THR A 73 9.41 26.96 -7.48
CA THR A 73 9.15 26.09 -8.62
C THR A 73 8.28 24.93 -8.16
N PHE A 74 7.30 24.56 -8.98
CA PHE A 74 6.51 23.36 -8.77
C PHE A 74 6.45 22.55 -10.06
N GLU A 75 6.93 21.32 -9.99
CA GLU A 75 6.80 20.37 -11.09
C GLU A 75 5.52 19.55 -10.88
N SER A 76 4.79 19.34 -11.97
CA SER A 76 3.59 18.51 -12.01
C SER A 76 3.60 17.69 -13.31
N PRO A 77 2.66 16.74 -13.50
CA PRO A 77 2.53 16.03 -14.77
C PRO A 77 2.34 16.94 -15.99
N LYS A 78 1.86 18.18 -15.78
CA LYS A 78 1.68 19.18 -16.84
C LYS A 78 2.95 19.96 -17.19
N GLY A 79 4.04 19.73 -16.45
CA GLY A 79 5.31 20.42 -16.60
C GLY A 79 5.69 21.26 -15.38
N LYS A 80 6.67 22.13 -15.60
CA LYS A 80 7.28 23.01 -14.59
C LYS A 80 6.55 24.35 -14.54
N PHE A 81 6.19 24.77 -13.34
CA PHE A 81 5.53 26.05 -13.08
C PHE A 81 6.34 26.88 -12.09
N TRP A 82 6.34 28.19 -12.30
CA TRP A 82 6.96 29.16 -11.39
C TRP A 82 5.88 30.02 -10.77
N TYR A 83 5.81 29.98 -9.44
CA TYR A 83 4.83 30.72 -8.68
C TYR A 83 5.52 31.83 -7.90
N LEU A 84 4.94 33.02 -7.96
CA LEU A 84 5.28 34.13 -7.09
C LEU A 84 4.22 34.24 -5.99
N VAL A 85 4.66 34.27 -4.73
CA VAL A 85 3.80 34.34 -3.56
C VAL A 85 4.03 35.66 -2.83
N ASP A 86 2.93 36.31 -2.48
CA ASP A 86 2.89 37.39 -1.50
C ASP A 86 2.22 36.85 -0.21
N PRO A 87 3.00 36.57 0.85
CA PRO A 87 2.49 36.05 2.11
C PRO A 87 1.57 37.02 2.84
N ALA A 88 1.82 38.34 2.70
CA ALA A 88 1.03 39.36 3.40
C ALA A 88 -0.40 39.42 2.86
N VAL A 89 -0.54 39.28 1.54
CA VAL A 89 -1.83 39.28 0.83
C VAL A 89 -2.39 37.85 0.68
N LYS A 90 -1.64 36.81 1.10
CA LYS A 90 -1.98 35.39 0.91
C LYS A 90 -2.30 35.04 -0.55
N SER A 91 -1.60 35.67 -1.49
CA SER A 91 -1.84 35.49 -2.91
C SER A 91 -0.69 34.73 -3.57
N LYS A 92 -1.02 33.88 -4.55
CA LYS A 92 -0.06 33.22 -5.43
C LYS A 92 -0.41 33.51 -6.88
N LYS A 93 0.58 33.83 -7.71
CA LYS A 93 0.42 34.10 -9.14
C LYS A 93 1.44 33.30 -9.93
N LEU A 94 1.09 32.89 -11.16
CA LEU A 94 2.08 32.37 -12.09
C LEU A 94 2.99 33.51 -12.55
N MET A 95 4.30 33.27 -12.57
CA MET A 95 5.27 34.25 -13.07
C MET A 95 5.31 34.30 -14.59
N PHE A 96 5.03 33.16 -15.25
CA PHE A 96 5.14 33.02 -16.70
C PHE A 96 3.87 32.41 -17.28
N ASP A 97 3.53 32.81 -18.50
CA ASP A 97 2.62 32.08 -19.36
C ASP A 97 3.42 31.06 -20.17
N ASN A 98 3.26 29.78 -19.82
CA ASN A 98 4.01 28.69 -20.43
C ASN A 98 3.80 28.59 -21.95
N ALA A 99 2.62 28.98 -22.46
CA ALA A 99 2.31 28.89 -23.89
C ALA A 99 3.05 29.98 -24.69
N GLN A 100 3.05 31.22 -24.19
CA GLN A 100 3.79 32.33 -24.81
C GLN A 100 5.29 32.09 -24.76
N LEU A 101 5.81 31.65 -23.60
CA LEU A 101 7.23 31.35 -23.44
C LEU A 101 7.70 30.25 -24.42
N ALA A 102 6.92 29.19 -24.59
CA ALA A 102 7.25 28.13 -25.54
C ALA A 102 7.25 28.63 -27.01
N ALA A 103 6.31 29.51 -27.36
CA ALA A 103 6.24 30.12 -28.68
C ALA A 103 7.46 31.01 -28.97
N GLU A 104 7.84 31.89 -28.03
CA GLU A 104 9.01 32.77 -28.15
C GLU A 104 10.33 31.98 -28.25
N ILE A 105 10.50 30.93 -27.43
CA ILE A 105 11.69 30.07 -27.51
C ILE A 105 11.76 29.38 -28.88
N THR A 106 10.63 28.87 -29.39
CA THR A 106 10.58 28.21 -30.70
C THR A 106 10.90 29.16 -31.84
N LEU A 107 10.54 30.44 -31.71
CA LEU A 107 10.85 31.48 -32.69
C LEU A 107 12.35 31.77 -32.73
N ILE A 108 13.02 31.84 -31.57
CA ILE A 108 14.47 32.16 -31.49
C ILE A 108 15.35 30.99 -31.95
N VAL A 109 14.90 29.75 -31.73
CA VAL A 109 15.68 28.54 -32.05
C VAL A 109 15.60 28.13 -33.53
N ARG A 110 14.59 28.62 -34.26
CA ARG A 110 14.45 28.37 -35.71
C ARG A 110 15.35 29.31 -36.51
#